data_AF-A0A832X8H5-F1
#
_entry.id   AF-A0A832X8H5-F1
#
_cell.length_a   1.000
_cell.length_b   1.000
_cell.length_c   1.000
_cell.angle_alpha   90.00
_cell.angle_beta   90.00
_cell.angle_gamma   90.00
#
_symmetry.space_group_name_H-M   'P 1'
#
loop_
_entity.id
_entity.type
_entity.pdbx_description
1 polymer ?
#
loop_
_entity_poly.entity_id
_entity_poly.type
_entity_poly.pdbx_seq_one_letter_code
_entity_poly.pdbx_strand_id
1 'polypeptide(L)'
;MGFLDRIFGTKKKAKTAMQRTVKEKKARKKYVAAERITEDPLISVGKQLTHIERDVQEIQSTLVSGFRGLREDHHKIIEEQAKKTDFDDFKKYLETKKSELEKMREDVDRELEMLDIDKEIVERLGKRKMRAAEIAGELKISRQYAAMRLSELVKYGVVEQKRKGREIYYTVKK
;
A
#
# COMPACT_ATOMS: atom_id res chain seq x y z
N MET A 1 30.88 -83.54 -21.83
CA MET A 1 30.41 -82.99 -20.53
C MET A 1 29.26 -82.03 -20.81
N GLY A 2 28.03 -82.45 -20.53
CA GLY A 2 26.81 -81.79 -20.98
C GLY A 2 26.06 -81.08 -19.85
N PHE A 3 25.45 -79.95 -20.21
CA PHE A 3 24.70 -78.98 -19.42
C PHE A 3 23.56 -79.54 -18.52
N LEU A 4 23.17 -80.82 -18.68
CA LEU A 4 22.06 -81.44 -17.96
C LEU A 4 22.41 -82.03 -16.58
N ASP A 5 23.69 -82.31 -16.29
CA ASP A 5 24.12 -82.79 -14.95
C ASP A 5 24.09 -81.69 -13.88
N ARG A 6 23.92 -80.43 -14.28
CA ARG A 6 23.94 -79.28 -13.35
C ARG A 6 22.56 -78.95 -12.76
N ILE A 7 21.47 -79.49 -13.31
CA ILE A 7 20.09 -79.14 -12.91
C ILE A 7 19.49 -80.11 -11.88
N PHE A 8 19.91 -81.39 -11.87
CA PHE A 8 19.24 -82.42 -11.05
C PHE A 8 20.01 -82.89 -9.80
N GLY A 9 21.13 -82.27 -9.46
CA GLY A 9 21.86 -82.57 -8.24
C GLY A 9 21.22 -81.96 -6.98
N THR A 10 20.72 -82.82 -6.08
CA THR A 10 20.53 -82.60 -4.61
C THR A 10 19.12 -82.31 -4.03
N LYS A 11 18.10 -83.14 -4.33
CA LYS A 11 16.83 -83.17 -3.54
C LYS A 11 16.90 -84.02 -2.25
N LYS A 12 17.77 -83.72 -1.27
CA LYS A 12 17.75 -84.49 0.00
C LYS A 12 18.06 -83.76 1.33
N LYS A 13 17.92 -82.43 1.44
CA LYS A 13 18.13 -81.73 2.74
C LYS A 13 17.08 -80.67 3.16
N ALA A 14 15.90 -80.62 2.54
CA ALA A 14 14.95 -79.52 2.78
C ALA A 14 13.91 -79.71 3.91
N LYS A 15 13.77 -80.91 4.51
CA LYS A 15 12.67 -81.17 5.47
C LYS A 15 12.94 -80.77 6.93
N THR A 16 14.18 -80.54 7.33
CA THR A 16 14.52 -80.28 8.75
C THR A 16 14.56 -78.78 9.12
N ALA A 17 14.73 -77.88 8.14
CA ALA A 17 14.79 -76.43 8.39
C ALA A 17 13.41 -75.78 8.61
N MET A 18 12.35 -76.37 8.05
CA MET A 18 11.01 -75.78 8.03
C MET A 18 10.26 -75.91 9.38
N GLN A 19 10.64 -76.86 10.25
CA GLN A 19 10.01 -77.02 11.57
C GLN A 19 10.58 -76.06 12.64
N ARG A 20 11.83 -75.60 12.51
CA ARG A 20 12.44 -74.68 13.49
C ARG A 20 11.87 -73.26 13.41
N THR A 21 11.52 -72.79 12.22
CA THR A 21 11.07 -71.40 11.99
C THR A 21 9.64 -71.11 12.46
N VAL A 22 8.78 -72.12 12.60
CA VAL A 22 7.38 -71.91 13.04
C VAL A 22 7.27 -71.79 14.57
N LYS A 23 8.11 -72.51 15.33
CA LYS A 23 8.10 -72.43 16.81
C LYS A 23 8.67 -71.10 17.33
N GLU A 24 9.72 -70.56 16.71
CA GLU A 24 10.28 -69.24 17.08
C GLU A 24 9.32 -68.08 16.80
N LYS A 25 8.57 -68.13 15.69
CA LYS A 25 7.58 -67.09 15.34
C LYS A 25 6.42 -67.01 16.33
N LYS A 26 5.97 -68.14 16.88
CA LYS A 26 4.89 -68.17 17.89
C LYS A 26 5.35 -67.65 19.26
N ALA A 27 6.61 -67.90 19.64
CA ALA A 27 7.17 -67.34 20.88
C ALA A 27 7.34 -65.83 20.79
N ARG A 28 7.93 -65.30 19.70
CA ARG A 28 8.13 -63.85 19.52
C ARG A 28 6.84 -63.04 19.56
N LYS A 29 5.72 -63.56 19.02
CA LYS A 29 4.43 -62.85 19.07
C LYS A 29 3.85 -62.72 20.49
N LYS A 30 4.14 -63.64 21.41
CA LYS A 30 3.68 -63.53 22.82
C LYS A 30 4.47 -62.46 23.59
N TYR A 31 5.77 -62.30 23.33
CA TYR A 31 6.60 -61.28 23.97
C TYR A 31 6.27 -59.85 23.49
N VAL A 32 6.05 -59.66 22.19
CA VAL A 32 5.72 -58.35 21.62
C VAL A 32 4.35 -57.81 22.11
N ALA A 33 3.41 -58.70 22.45
CA ALA A 33 2.12 -58.31 23.04
C ALA A 33 2.23 -57.91 24.51
N ALA A 34 3.18 -58.48 25.26
CA ALA A 34 3.41 -58.16 26.67
C ALA A 34 4.26 -56.88 26.86
N GLU A 35 5.25 -56.64 25.98
CA GLU A 35 6.09 -55.42 26.04
C GLU A 35 5.32 -54.12 25.76
N ARG A 36 4.17 -54.18 25.07
CA ARG A 36 3.32 -53.00 24.84
C ARG A 36 2.52 -52.56 26.06
N ILE A 37 2.47 -53.36 27.13
CA ILE A 37 1.69 -53.07 28.34
C ILE A 37 2.55 -52.36 29.41
N THR A 38 3.87 -52.23 29.21
CA THR A 38 4.80 -51.68 30.22
C THR A 38 5.65 -50.50 29.74
N GLU A 39 5.19 -49.70 28.77
CA GLU A 39 5.77 -48.37 28.63
C GLU A 39 5.18 -47.46 29.72
N ASP A 40 6.05 -46.98 30.62
CA ASP A 40 5.68 -46.01 31.64
C ASP A 40 4.98 -44.80 30.97
N PRO A 41 3.77 -44.41 31.40
CA PRO A 41 3.04 -43.31 30.80
C PRO A 41 3.85 -42.01 30.73
N LEU A 42 4.79 -41.79 31.67
CA LEU A 42 5.70 -40.64 31.63
C LEU A 42 6.71 -40.72 30.48
N ILE A 43 7.19 -41.92 30.13
CA ILE A 43 8.09 -42.14 28.98
C ILE A 43 7.33 -41.94 27.67
N SER A 44 6.07 -42.36 27.61
CA SER A 44 5.20 -42.14 26.44
C SER A 44 4.93 -40.65 26.20
N VAL A 45 4.58 -39.90 27.25
CA VAL A 45 4.40 -38.44 27.19
C VAL A 45 5.72 -37.74 26.85
N GLY A 46 6.85 -38.20 27.39
CA GLY A 46 8.17 -37.67 27.05
C GLY A 46 8.50 -37.81 25.56
N LYS A 47 8.24 -38.99 24.96
CA LYS A 47 8.43 -39.20 23.52
C LYS A 47 7.52 -38.28 22.69
N GLN A 48 6.26 -38.10 23.10
CA GLN A 48 5.33 -37.18 22.43
C GLN A 48 5.79 -35.73 22.49
N LEU A 49 6.29 -35.27 23.65
CA LEU A 49 6.87 -33.93 23.81
C LEU A 49 8.10 -33.74 22.92
N THR A 50 9.00 -34.72 22.82
CA THR A 50 10.16 -34.65 21.93
C THR A 50 9.77 -34.60 20.45
N HIS A 51 8.69 -35.28 20.05
CA HIS A 51 8.15 -35.18 18.70
C HIS A 51 7.60 -33.77 18.43
N ILE A 52 6.82 -33.22 19.36
CA ILE A 52 6.29 -31.85 19.25
C ILE A 52 7.43 -30.82 19.19
N GLU A 53 8.48 -30.98 19.99
CA GLU A 53 9.65 -30.08 19.96
C GLU A 53 10.36 -30.09 18.60
N ARG A 54 10.50 -31.27 17.97
CA ARG A 54 11.08 -31.37 16.62
C ARG A 54 10.19 -30.72 15.57
N ASP A 55 8.89 -30.99 15.62
CA ASP A 55 7.93 -30.41 14.68
C ASP A 55 7.89 -28.87 14.79
N VAL A 56 7.99 -28.32 16.01
CA VAL A 56 8.08 -26.88 16.24
C VAL A 56 9.38 -26.31 15.68
N GLN A 57 10.52 -27.00 15.83
CA GLN A 57 11.80 -26.57 15.25
C GLN A 57 11.77 -26.58 13.72
N GLU A 58 11.15 -27.59 13.11
CA GLU A 58 11.00 -27.68 11.66
C GLU A 58 10.09 -26.57 11.12
N ILE A 59 8.96 -26.29 11.79
CA ILE A 59 8.05 -25.18 11.45
C ILE A 59 8.77 -23.83 11.57
N GLN A 60 9.55 -23.62 12.64
CA GLN A 60 10.35 -22.39 12.79
C GLN A 60 11.36 -22.23 11.66
N SER A 61 12.06 -23.31 11.27
CA SER A 61 13.02 -23.25 10.16
C SER A 61 12.35 -22.91 8.82
N THR A 62 11.14 -23.46 8.59
CA THR A 62 10.33 -23.24 7.39
C THR A 62 9.74 -21.83 7.35
N LEU A 63 9.32 -21.30 8.50
CA LEU A 63 8.87 -19.92 8.60
C LEU A 63 10.02 -18.95 8.33
N VAL A 64 11.19 -19.16 8.93
CA VAL A 64 12.37 -18.30 8.72
C VAL A 64 12.83 -18.32 7.27
N SER A 65 12.84 -19.49 6.62
CA SER A 65 13.18 -19.60 5.19
C SER A 65 12.12 -18.94 4.31
N GLY A 66 10.83 -19.11 4.61
CA GLY A 66 9.73 -18.43 3.93
C GLY A 66 9.78 -16.91 4.07
N PHE A 67 10.08 -16.39 5.25
CA PHE A 67 10.28 -14.95 5.48
C PHE A 67 11.51 -14.39 4.77
N ARG A 68 12.60 -15.18 4.66
CA ARG A 68 13.78 -14.80 3.85
C ARG A 68 13.44 -14.75 2.37
N GLY A 69 12.74 -15.76 1.85
CA GLY A 69 12.28 -15.78 0.45
C GLY A 69 11.37 -14.60 0.11
N LEU A 70 10.36 -14.33 0.95
CA LEU A 70 9.48 -13.16 0.80
C LEU A 70 10.25 -11.83 0.83
N ARG A 71 11.27 -11.72 1.69
CA ARG A 71 12.11 -10.53 1.77
C ARG A 71 12.97 -10.36 0.51
N GLU A 72 13.56 -11.44 -0.01
CA GLU A 72 14.37 -11.43 -1.23
C GLU A 72 13.52 -11.12 -2.47
N ASP A 73 12.31 -11.68 -2.55
CA ASP A 73 11.36 -11.39 -3.63
C ASP A 73 10.88 -9.94 -3.58
N HIS A 74 10.53 -9.43 -2.39
CA HIS A 74 10.21 -8.01 -2.22
C HIS A 74 11.40 -7.12 -2.59
N HIS A 75 12.63 -7.49 -2.24
CA HIS A 75 13.81 -6.74 -2.59
C HIS A 75 14.04 -6.70 -4.10
N LYS A 76 13.88 -7.83 -4.79
CA LYS A 76 13.94 -7.91 -6.27
C LYS A 76 12.85 -7.11 -6.95
N ILE A 77 11.62 -7.15 -6.43
CA ILE A 77 10.50 -6.35 -6.96
C ILE A 77 10.79 -4.85 -6.81
N ILE A 78 11.28 -4.43 -5.64
CA ILE A 78 11.67 -3.03 -5.39
C ILE A 78 12.85 -2.63 -6.30
N GLU A 79 13.86 -3.48 -6.45
CA GLU A 79 14.98 -3.23 -7.36
C GLU A 79 14.52 -3.14 -8.82
N GLU A 80 13.64 -4.03 -9.28
CA GLU A 80 13.09 -3.97 -10.63
C GLU A 80 12.23 -2.73 -10.86
N GLN A 81 11.45 -2.31 -9.87
CA GLN A 81 10.68 -1.07 -9.94
C GLN A 81 11.58 0.16 -9.91
N ALA A 82 12.65 0.15 -9.11
CA ALA A 82 13.67 1.19 -9.09
C ALA A 82 14.49 1.23 -10.40
N LYS A 83 14.72 0.08 -11.05
CA LYS A 83 15.36 -0.01 -12.37
C LYS A 83 14.43 0.40 -13.52
N LYS A 84 13.11 0.25 -13.36
CA LYS A 84 12.07 0.66 -14.33
C LYS A 84 11.67 2.13 -14.21
N THR A 85 11.89 2.74 -13.05
CA THR A 85 11.65 4.17 -12.83
C THR A 85 12.93 4.91 -13.18
N ASP A 86 12.99 5.55 -14.35
CA ASP A 86 14.11 6.42 -14.67
C ASP A 86 14.07 7.60 -13.68
N PHE A 87 14.98 7.57 -12.70
CA PHE A 87 14.97 8.50 -11.56
C PHE A 87 15.01 9.95 -12.03
N ASP A 88 15.66 10.22 -13.15
CA ASP A 88 15.73 11.54 -13.77
C ASP A 88 14.38 11.98 -14.35
N ASP A 89 13.59 11.06 -14.90
CA ASP A 89 12.25 11.36 -15.42
C ASP A 89 11.26 11.60 -14.28
N PHE A 90 11.35 10.83 -13.19
CA PHE A 90 10.54 11.07 -12.00
C PHE A 90 10.92 12.40 -11.32
N LYS A 91 12.21 12.74 -11.27
CA LYS A 91 12.67 14.04 -10.75
C LYS A 91 12.17 15.20 -11.61
N LYS A 92 12.26 15.11 -12.94
CA LYS A 92 11.70 16.11 -13.87
C LYS A 92 10.19 16.25 -13.72
N TYR A 93 9.48 15.15 -13.54
CA TYR A 93 8.04 15.17 -13.27
C TYR A 93 7.72 15.94 -11.99
N LEU A 94 8.44 15.67 -10.90
CA LEU A 94 8.27 16.39 -9.63
C LEU A 94 8.62 17.88 -9.74
N GLU A 95 9.68 18.24 -10.45
CA GLU A 95 10.06 19.64 -10.69
C GLU A 95 9.00 20.38 -11.52
N THR A 96 8.44 19.72 -12.54
CA THR A 96 7.36 20.27 -13.36
C THR A 96 6.10 20.49 -12.50
N LYS A 97 5.71 19.49 -11.70
CA LYS A 97 4.57 19.61 -10.79
C LYS A 97 4.76 20.68 -9.74
N LYS A 98 5.97 20.84 -9.21
CA LYS A 98 6.30 21.93 -8.29
C LYS A 98 6.11 23.29 -8.96
N SER A 99 6.61 23.49 -10.18
CA SER A 99 6.44 24.75 -10.91
C SER A 99 4.97 25.04 -11.24
N GLU A 100 4.19 24.02 -11.61
CA GLU A 100 2.74 24.15 -11.82
C GLU A 100 2.02 24.60 -10.55
N LEU A 101 2.33 23.99 -9.41
CA LEU A 101 1.73 24.35 -8.12
C LEU A 101 2.13 25.75 -7.66
N GLU A 102 3.38 26.17 -7.90
CA GLU A 102 3.84 27.53 -7.61
C GLU A 102 3.06 28.57 -8.44
N LYS A 103 2.83 28.31 -9.74
CA LYS A 103 2.01 29.18 -10.59
C LYS A 103 0.56 29.25 -10.12
N MET A 104 -0.05 28.10 -9.82
CA MET A 104 -1.43 28.06 -9.29
C MET A 104 -1.54 28.84 -7.98
N ARG A 105 -0.53 28.74 -7.12
CA ARG A 105 -0.49 29.51 -5.87
C ARG A 105 -0.44 31.01 -6.14
N GLU A 106 0.44 31.47 -7.04
CA GLU A 106 0.52 32.89 -7.41
C GLU A 106 -0.79 33.41 -8.00
N ASP A 107 -1.47 32.61 -8.83
CA ASP A 107 -2.75 32.97 -9.41
C ASP A 107 -3.84 33.10 -8.32
N VAL A 108 -3.89 32.15 -7.38
CA VAL A 108 -4.81 32.22 -6.22
C VAL A 108 -4.51 33.43 -5.34
N ASP A 109 -3.24 33.71 -5.04
CA ASP A 109 -2.85 34.86 -4.22
C ASP A 109 -3.30 36.18 -4.88
N ARG A 110 -3.16 36.31 -6.21
CA ARG A 110 -3.68 37.46 -6.97
C ARG A 110 -5.21 37.53 -6.94
N GLU A 111 -5.90 36.40 -7.06
CA GLU A 111 -7.37 36.36 -6.96
C GLU A 111 -7.85 36.80 -5.57
N LEU A 112 -7.17 36.40 -4.51
CA LEU A 112 -7.47 36.84 -3.14
C LEU A 112 -7.29 38.34 -2.99
N GLU A 113 -6.19 38.92 -3.48
CA GLU A 113 -5.98 40.37 -3.47
C GLU A 113 -7.09 41.11 -4.23
N MET A 114 -7.54 40.58 -5.37
CA MET A 114 -8.67 41.14 -6.12
C MET A 114 -9.97 41.09 -5.33
N LEU A 115 -10.24 39.99 -4.63
CA LEU A 115 -11.43 39.82 -3.81
C LEU A 115 -11.43 40.72 -2.58
N ASP A 116 -10.29 40.95 -1.96
CA ASP A 116 -10.15 41.89 -0.84
C ASP A 116 -10.48 43.32 -1.29
N ILE A 117 -10.01 43.72 -2.46
CA ILE A 117 -10.35 45.02 -3.05
C ILE A 117 -11.86 45.11 -3.36
N ASP A 118 -12.44 44.06 -3.94
CA ASP A 118 -13.87 44.02 -4.22
C ASP A 118 -14.71 44.13 -2.95
N LYS A 119 -14.31 43.43 -1.89
CA LYS A 119 -14.94 43.52 -0.58
C LYS A 119 -14.91 44.96 -0.06
N GLU A 120 -13.76 45.62 -0.10
CA GLU A 120 -13.66 47.03 0.32
C GLU A 120 -14.52 47.96 -0.54
N ILE A 121 -14.60 47.73 -1.86
CA ILE A 121 -15.48 48.49 -2.76
C ILE A 121 -16.94 48.35 -2.32
N VAL A 122 -17.39 47.11 -2.09
CA VAL A 122 -18.77 46.82 -1.68
C VAL A 122 -19.08 47.45 -0.31
N GLU A 123 -18.16 47.34 0.66
CA GLU A 123 -18.33 47.95 1.98
C GLU A 123 -18.49 49.47 1.91
N ARG A 124 -17.73 50.15 1.04
CA ARG A 124 -17.84 51.60 0.85
C ARG A 124 -19.13 51.99 0.14
N LEU A 125 -19.51 51.24 -0.89
CA LEU A 125 -20.77 51.43 -1.61
C LEU A 125 -22.00 51.14 -0.73
N GLY A 126 -21.87 50.30 0.28
CA GLY A 126 -22.92 50.05 1.28
C GLY A 126 -23.24 51.28 2.15
N LYS A 127 -22.27 52.18 2.32
CA LYS A 127 -22.44 53.42 3.11
C LYS A 127 -23.00 54.57 2.26
N ARG A 128 -22.57 54.68 1.00
CA ARG A 128 -22.97 55.77 0.10
C ARG A 128 -22.78 55.41 -1.37
N LYS A 129 -23.53 56.08 -2.25
CA LYS A 129 -23.28 56.05 -3.70
C LYS A 129 -21.97 56.78 -4.01
N MET A 130 -21.12 56.18 -4.85
CA MET A 130 -19.79 56.73 -5.19
C MET A 130 -19.49 56.60 -6.68
N ARG A 131 -18.58 57.42 -7.19
CA ARG A 131 -18.01 57.32 -8.54
C ARG A 131 -16.72 56.49 -8.51
N ALA A 132 -16.37 55.89 -9.66
CA ALA A 132 -15.12 55.12 -9.78
C ALA A 132 -13.87 55.92 -9.40
N ALA A 133 -13.85 57.23 -9.71
CA ALA A 133 -12.73 58.11 -9.34
C ALA A 133 -12.62 58.35 -7.83
N GLU A 134 -13.75 58.38 -7.11
CA GLU A 134 -13.78 58.55 -5.65
C GLU A 134 -13.30 57.28 -4.96
N ILE A 135 -13.80 56.12 -5.41
CA ILE A 135 -13.35 54.80 -4.95
C ILE A 135 -11.85 54.62 -5.16
N ALA A 136 -11.35 54.95 -6.36
CA ALA A 136 -9.92 54.86 -6.67
C ALA A 136 -9.07 55.73 -5.74
N GLY A 137 -9.51 56.97 -5.48
CA GLY A 137 -8.82 57.90 -4.59
C GLY A 137 -8.74 57.39 -3.16
N GLU A 138 -9.84 56.86 -2.63
CA GLU A 138 -9.85 56.37 -1.26
C GLU A 138 -9.17 55.00 -1.09
N LEU A 139 -9.16 54.14 -2.10
CA LEU A 139 -8.47 52.83 -2.07
C LEU A 139 -6.99 52.94 -2.46
N LYS A 140 -6.54 54.13 -2.90
CA LYS A 140 -5.19 54.35 -3.45
C LYS A 140 -4.85 53.41 -4.62
N ILE A 141 -5.85 53.04 -5.42
CA ILE A 141 -5.70 52.22 -6.63
C ILE A 141 -5.86 53.06 -7.89
N SER A 142 -5.44 52.53 -9.04
CA SER A 142 -5.63 53.22 -10.31
C SER A 142 -7.12 53.35 -10.68
N ARG A 143 -7.49 54.45 -11.33
CA ARG A 143 -8.89 54.68 -11.78
C ARG A 143 -9.35 53.62 -12.77
N GLN A 144 -8.46 53.16 -13.64
CA GLN A 144 -8.74 52.09 -14.60
C GLN A 144 -9.05 50.78 -13.88
N TYR A 145 -8.25 50.44 -12.87
CA TYR A 145 -8.45 49.23 -12.10
C TYR A 145 -9.75 49.26 -11.28
N ALA A 146 -10.04 50.38 -10.61
CA ALA A 146 -11.32 50.56 -9.92
C ALA A 146 -12.53 50.43 -10.87
N ALA A 147 -12.45 51.01 -12.07
CA ALA A 147 -13.50 50.90 -13.08
C ALA A 147 -13.68 49.47 -13.59
N MET A 148 -12.57 48.75 -13.79
CA MET A 148 -12.59 47.33 -14.16
C MET A 148 -13.28 46.49 -13.09
N ARG A 149 -12.89 46.63 -11.81
CA ARG A 149 -13.52 45.90 -10.69
C ARG A 149 -15.01 46.22 -10.54
N LEU A 150 -15.39 47.48 -10.64
CA LEU A 150 -16.79 47.89 -10.61
C LEU A 150 -17.59 47.29 -11.77
N SER A 151 -17.01 47.17 -12.96
CA SER A 151 -17.64 46.50 -14.11
C SER A 151 -17.90 45.02 -13.82
N GLU A 152 -16.92 44.31 -13.24
CA GLU A 152 -17.08 42.92 -12.82
C GLU A 152 -18.15 42.77 -11.72
N LEU A 153 -18.13 43.61 -10.69
CA LEU A 153 -19.14 43.60 -9.62
C LEU A 153 -20.57 43.89 -10.14
N VAL A 154 -20.69 44.69 -11.22
CA VAL A 154 -21.96 44.90 -11.91
C VAL A 154 -22.38 43.65 -12.69
N LYS A 155 -21.46 42.98 -13.38
CA LYS A 155 -21.73 41.70 -14.08
C LYS A 155 -22.17 40.60 -13.11
N TYR A 156 -21.53 40.51 -11.94
CA TYR A 156 -21.91 39.58 -10.87
C TYR A 156 -23.21 39.96 -10.16
N GLY A 157 -23.80 41.13 -10.47
CA GLY A 157 -25.06 41.57 -9.90
C GLY A 157 -24.98 42.05 -8.45
N VAL A 158 -23.78 42.27 -7.92
CA VAL A 158 -23.55 42.78 -6.55
C VAL A 158 -23.75 44.30 -6.50
N VAL A 159 -23.38 45.00 -7.57
CA VAL A 159 -23.43 46.46 -7.67
C VAL A 159 -24.33 46.88 -8.84
N GLU A 160 -25.09 47.96 -8.65
CA GLU A 160 -25.84 48.64 -9.71
C GLU A 160 -25.10 49.89 -10.18
N GLN A 161 -25.12 50.10 -11.49
CA GLN A 161 -24.63 51.32 -12.13
C GLN A 161 -25.80 52.25 -12.45
N LYS A 162 -25.75 53.51 -12.00
CA LYS A 162 -26.74 54.55 -12.27
C LYS A 162 -26.09 55.75 -12.95
N ARG A 163 -26.59 56.09 -14.14
CA ARG A 163 -26.13 57.25 -14.89
C ARG A 163 -26.94 58.49 -14.52
N LYS A 164 -26.24 59.59 -14.20
CA LYS A 164 -26.83 60.91 -13.96
C LYS A 164 -26.14 61.92 -14.88
N GLY A 165 -26.72 62.17 -16.05
CA GLY A 165 -26.12 63.00 -17.09
C GLY A 165 -24.85 62.37 -17.68
N ARG A 166 -23.71 63.07 -17.55
CA ARG A 166 -22.39 62.57 -17.97
C ARG A 166 -21.69 61.74 -16.88
N GLU A 167 -22.25 61.70 -15.68
CA GLU A 167 -21.62 61.04 -14.53
C GLU A 167 -22.23 59.67 -14.27
N ILE A 168 -21.39 58.75 -13.81
CA ILE A 168 -21.75 57.37 -13.49
C ILE A 168 -21.50 57.13 -12.01
N TYR A 169 -22.55 56.73 -11.30
CA TYR A 169 -22.52 56.37 -9.89
C TYR A 169 -22.79 54.88 -9.70
N TYR A 170 -22.21 54.32 -8.64
CA TYR A 170 -22.38 52.93 -8.27
C TYR A 170 -23.03 52.84 -6.89
N THR A 171 -23.85 51.80 -6.68
CA THR A 171 -24.52 51.47 -5.41
C THR A 171 -24.62 49.96 -5.24
N VAL A 172 -24.57 49.43 -4.01
CA VAL A 172 -24.86 48.01 -3.78
C VAL A 172 -26.30 47.69 -4.17
N LYS A 173 -26.51 46.56 -4.86
CA LYS A 173 -27.84 46.08 -5.23
C LYS A 173 -28.57 45.59 -3.98
N LYS A 174 -29.82 46.05 -3.79
CA LYS A 174 -30.68 45.61 -2.69
C LYS A 174 -31.42 44.33 -3.06
#